data_AF-A0A0S3RC35-F1
#
_entry.id   AF-A0A0S3RC35-F1
#
_cell.length_a   1.000
_cell.length_b   1.000
_cell.length_c   1.000
_cell.angle_alpha   90.00
_cell.angle_beta   90.00
_cell.angle_gamma   90.00
#
_symmetry.space_group_name_H-M   'P 1'
#
loop_
_entity.id
_entity.type
_entity.pdbx_description
1 polymer ?
#
loop_
_entity_poly.entity_id
_entity_poly.type
_entity_poly.pdbx_seq_one_letter_code
_entity_poly.pdbx_strand_id
1 'polypeptide(L)'
;MGVVAVLHTSESLQLDCKDKKHVTEKDVYNHLPSNEEHILGEESSQSTDHQKINTLRERGYMEYGCQHYRRRCRIRAPCCNEIFNCRHCHNEAKNNINIEQKHRHDIPRHQVKQVICSLCETEQEVQQNCIKCGVCMGKYFCGTCKLFDDDVSKKQYHCSGCGICRYEVSKGLFGQILPLILEGKI
;
A
#
# COMPACT_ATOMS: atom_id res chain seq x y z
N MET A 1 62.52 1.86 -2.45
CA MET A 1 61.42 2.80 -2.75
C MET A 1 60.15 2.24 -2.13
N GLY A 2 59.48 3.01 -1.27
CA GLY A 2 58.06 2.84 -0.91
C GLY A 2 57.72 1.88 0.24
N VAL A 3 57.52 2.45 1.42
CA VAL A 3 56.83 1.89 2.60
C VAL A 3 55.32 2.22 2.56
N VAL A 4 54.57 1.72 3.57
CA VAL A 4 53.22 2.10 4.08
C VAL A 4 52.13 1.05 3.72
N ALA A 5 51.64 0.18 4.62
CA ALA A 5 50.97 0.33 5.93
C ALA A 5 49.43 0.33 5.85
N VAL A 6 48.83 -0.70 6.47
CA VAL A 6 47.64 -0.78 7.39
C VAL A 6 46.35 -0.01 6.98
N LEU A 7 45.08 -0.46 7.12
CA LEU A 7 44.29 -1.03 8.23
C LEU A 7 42.88 -1.42 7.71
N HIS A 8 42.32 -2.49 8.31
CA HIS A 8 40.93 -2.71 8.78
C HIS A 8 39.73 -2.02 8.10
N THR A 9 38.70 -2.82 7.83
CA THR A 9 37.32 -2.65 8.34
C THR A 9 36.64 -4.04 8.41
N SER A 10 36.63 -4.72 9.57
CA SER A 10 35.55 -4.75 10.58
C SER A 10 34.25 -5.43 10.13
N GLU A 11 34.03 -6.65 10.64
CA GLU A 11 32.75 -7.37 10.70
C GLU A 11 31.69 -6.64 11.52
N SER A 12 30.43 -7.05 11.28
CA SER A 12 29.22 -6.88 12.13
C SER A 12 28.57 -5.48 12.06
N LEU A 13 27.27 -5.35 11.79
CA LEU A 13 26.18 -5.89 12.60
C LEU A 13 24.98 -6.34 11.75
N GLN A 14 24.66 -7.64 11.85
CA GLN A 14 23.31 -8.15 11.70
C GLN A 14 22.43 -7.56 12.81
N LEU A 15 21.28 -7.00 12.48
CA LEU A 15 20.17 -6.88 13.43
C LEU A 15 19.06 -7.83 13.00
N ASP A 16 19.14 -9.03 13.57
CA ASP A 16 18.03 -9.96 13.71
C ASP A 16 17.05 -9.41 14.75
N CYS A 17 15.76 -9.34 14.41
CA CYS A 17 14.72 -9.07 15.39
C CYS A 17 13.72 -10.24 15.37
N LYS A 18 13.99 -11.21 16.25
CA LYS A 18 12.96 -12.06 16.83
C LYS A 18 13.00 -11.82 18.34
N ASP A 19 11.90 -11.31 18.90
CA ASP A 19 11.17 -12.10 19.88
C ASP A 19 9.76 -11.55 20.14
N LYS A 20 8.86 -12.52 20.31
CA LYS A 20 7.43 -12.35 20.58
C LYS A 20 7.25 -11.89 22.04
N LYS A 21 6.34 -10.96 22.27
CA LYS A 21 5.49 -10.99 23.47
C LYS A 21 4.03 -10.77 23.07
N HIS A 22 3.24 -11.74 23.50
CA HIS A 22 1.80 -11.82 23.46
C HIS A 22 1.26 -11.00 24.63
N VAL A 23 0.41 -10.00 24.39
CA VAL A 23 -0.54 -9.50 25.38
C VAL A 23 -1.83 -9.13 24.65
N THR A 24 -2.92 -9.62 25.23
CA THR A 24 -4.31 -9.61 24.79
C THR A 24 -4.99 -8.26 24.96
N GLU A 25 -6.17 -8.15 24.33
CA GLU A 25 -7.13 -7.06 24.44
C GLU A 25 -7.48 -6.69 25.89
N LYS A 26 -7.79 -5.39 26.09
CA LYS A 26 -8.06 -4.65 27.34
C LYS A 26 -6.80 -4.00 27.92
N ASP A 27 -6.63 -2.71 27.61
CA ASP A 27 -6.13 -1.66 28.52
C ASP A 27 -5.91 -0.34 27.77
N VAL A 28 -6.95 0.21 27.13
CA VAL A 28 -6.98 1.65 26.75
C VAL A 28 -8.42 2.16 26.84
N TYR A 29 -9.05 2.11 28.02
CA TYR A 29 -10.14 3.03 28.32
C TYR A 29 -10.14 3.34 29.82
N ASN A 30 -10.25 4.64 30.10
CA ASN A 30 -10.51 5.29 31.39
C ASN A 30 -9.28 5.68 32.20
N HIS A 31 -8.91 6.95 32.08
CA HIS A 31 -8.90 7.85 33.25
C HIS A 31 -9.17 9.28 32.79
N LEU A 32 -10.40 9.74 33.05
CA LEU A 32 -10.76 11.16 33.07
C LEU A 32 -10.96 11.54 34.54
N PRO A 33 -10.36 12.63 35.02
CA PRO A 33 -10.89 13.38 36.15
C PRO A 33 -11.38 14.76 35.69
N SER A 34 -12.55 15.10 36.22
CA SER A 34 -13.15 16.44 36.26
C SER A 34 -12.20 17.47 36.85
N ASN A 35 -12.27 18.71 36.36
CA ASN A 35 -12.56 19.94 37.13
C ASN A 35 -12.49 21.17 36.21
N GLU A 36 -13.53 22.01 36.25
CA GLU A 36 -13.55 23.35 35.66
C GLU A 36 -12.83 24.33 36.61
N GLU A 37 -11.94 25.19 36.09
CA GLU A 37 -12.08 26.67 36.17
C GLU A 37 -10.87 27.43 35.53
N HIS A 38 -11.24 28.37 34.65
CA HIS A 38 -10.78 29.76 34.50
C HIS A 38 -9.42 30.17 33.84
N ILE A 39 -9.56 30.72 32.62
CA ILE A 39 -8.93 31.87 31.91
C ILE A 39 -7.46 32.27 32.21
N LEU A 40 -6.57 32.18 31.18
CA LEU A 40 -5.94 33.28 30.41
C LEU A 40 -4.88 32.69 29.46
N GLY A 41 -4.87 33.21 28.23
CA GLY A 41 -4.39 32.49 27.05
C GLY A 41 -2.88 32.42 26.85
N GLU A 42 -2.51 31.44 26.02
CA GLU A 42 -1.34 31.44 25.15
C GLU A 42 -1.77 30.79 23.83
N GLU A 43 -1.69 31.57 22.74
CA GLU A 43 -1.87 31.07 21.38
C GLU A 43 -0.79 30.03 21.08
N SER A 44 -1.19 28.81 20.71
CA SER A 44 -0.27 27.80 20.18
C SER A 44 -0.72 27.37 18.78
N SER A 45 0.10 27.76 17.82
CA SER A 45 -0.10 27.78 16.36
C SER A 45 -0.10 26.40 15.69
N GLN A 46 -0.55 25.33 16.35
CA GLN A 46 -0.25 23.95 15.91
C GLN A 46 -1.36 23.22 15.12
N SER A 47 -2.51 23.84 14.85
CA SER A 47 -3.63 23.14 14.20
C SER A 47 -3.67 23.23 12.66
N THR A 48 -3.13 24.30 12.05
CA THR A 48 -3.34 24.56 10.61
C THR A 48 -2.41 23.78 9.68
N ASP A 49 -1.22 23.40 10.14
CA ASP A 49 -0.21 22.75 9.29
C ASP A 49 -0.47 21.26 9.11
N HIS A 50 -0.96 20.57 10.15
CA HIS A 50 -1.35 19.17 10.04
C HIS A 50 -2.51 18.98 9.05
N GLN A 51 -3.47 19.92 9.05
CA GLN A 51 -4.61 19.88 8.15
C GLN A 51 -4.19 20.14 6.70
N LYS A 52 -3.24 21.05 6.44
CA LYS A 52 -2.65 21.27 5.11
C LYS A 52 -1.86 20.05 4.61
N ILE A 53 -1.11 19.37 5.47
CA ILE A 53 -0.35 18.17 5.09
C ILE A 53 -1.28 17.03 4.69
N ASN A 54 -2.37 16.83 5.44
CA ASN A 54 -3.35 15.81 5.11
C ASN A 54 -4.06 16.13 3.79
N THR A 55 -4.49 17.37 3.56
CA THR A 55 -5.14 17.73 2.28
C THR A 55 -4.20 17.52 1.08
N LEU A 56 -2.90 17.79 1.21
CA LEU A 56 -1.92 17.51 0.15
C LEU A 56 -1.76 16.02 -0.13
N ARG A 57 -1.75 15.17 0.92
CA ARG A 57 -1.68 13.71 0.80
C ARG A 57 -2.90 13.10 0.13
N GLU A 58 -4.07 13.70 0.34
CA GLU A 58 -5.37 13.25 -0.16
C GLU A 58 -5.71 13.72 -1.57
N ARG A 59 -4.92 14.64 -2.14
CA ARG A 59 -5.17 15.16 -3.49
C ARG A 59 -5.32 14.01 -4.50
N GLY A 60 -6.41 14.00 -5.27
CA GLY A 60 -6.69 12.94 -6.25
C GLY A 60 -7.23 11.64 -5.64
N TYR A 61 -7.76 11.67 -4.41
CA TYR A 61 -8.39 10.51 -3.78
C TYR A 61 -9.50 9.92 -4.65
N MET A 62 -9.39 8.63 -4.99
CA MET A 62 -10.34 7.88 -5.83
C MET A 62 -10.52 8.36 -7.30
N GLU A 63 -9.85 9.44 -7.70
CA GLU A 63 -9.96 10.03 -9.05
C GLU A 63 -9.13 9.30 -10.12
N TYR A 64 -8.09 8.56 -9.71
CA TYR A 64 -7.12 7.92 -10.60
C TYR A 64 -7.18 6.39 -10.52
N GLY A 65 -6.64 5.73 -11.55
CA GLY A 65 -6.46 4.29 -11.61
C GLY A 65 -7.12 3.66 -12.82
N CYS A 66 -7.70 2.48 -12.64
CA CYS A 66 -8.39 1.73 -13.67
C CYS A 66 -9.54 0.91 -13.06
N GLN A 67 -10.25 0.12 -13.87
CA GLN A 67 -11.32 -0.75 -13.38
C GLN A 67 -10.87 -1.77 -12.32
N HIS A 68 -9.58 -2.11 -12.29
CA HIS A 68 -9.04 -3.09 -11.34
C HIS A 68 -8.76 -2.49 -9.96
N TYR A 69 -8.15 -1.30 -9.93
CA TYR A 69 -7.65 -0.66 -8.72
C TYR A 69 -7.76 0.86 -8.86
N ARG A 70 -8.20 1.52 -7.78
CA ARG A 70 -8.17 2.97 -7.67
C ARG A 70 -6.80 3.34 -7.11
N ARG A 71 -5.97 4.07 -7.84
CA ARG A 71 -4.60 4.36 -7.40
C ARG A 71 -4.03 5.56 -8.12
N ARG A 72 -3.21 6.32 -7.41
CA ARG A 72 -2.55 7.55 -7.89
C ARG A 72 -1.14 7.30 -8.45
N CYS A 73 -0.88 6.08 -8.92
CA CYS A 73 0.35 5.74 -9.62
C CYS A 73 0.15 4.73 -10.77
N ARG A 74 1.05 4.78 -11.74
CA ARG A 74 1.26 3.76 -12.78
C ARG A 74 2.51 2.93 -12.46
N ILE A 75 2.60 1.72 -13.00
CA ILE A 75 3.77 0.84 -12.82
C ILE A 75 4.62 0.84 -14.08
N ARG A 76 5.93 0.73 -13.92
CA ARG A 76 6.84 0.33 -14.99
C ARG A 76 7.01 -1.18 -14.96
N ALA A 77 6.60 -1.85 -16.02
CA ALA A 77 6.62 -3.29 -16.11
C ALA A 77 8.08 -3.77 -16.29
N PRO A 78 8.64 -4.58 -15.37
CA PRO A 78 10.04 -5.02 -15.45
C PRO A 78 10.32 -5.96 -16.64
N CYS A 79 9.28 -6.59 -17.21
CA CYS A 79 9.39 -7.51 -18.33
C CYS A 79 9.62 -6.81 -19.68
N CYS A 80 9.08 -5.60 -19.88
CA CYS A 80 9.09 -4.91 -21.17
C CYS A 80 9.37 -3.39 -21.08
N ASN A 81 9.59 -2.87 -19.87
CA ASN A 81 9.85 -1.47 -19.54
C ASN A 81 8.71 -0.48 -19.90
N GLU A 82 7.55 -0.99 -20.31
CA GLU A 82 6.36 -0.19 -20.62
C GLU A 82 5.60 0.23 -19.36
N ILE A 83 4.80 1.29 -19.48
CA ILE A 83 4.06 1.89 -18.36
C ILE A 83 2.59 1.48 -18.42
N PHE A 84 2.06 0.95 -17.33
CA PHE A 84 0.66 0.54 -17.24
C PHE A 84 -0.03 1.03 -15.97
N ASN A 85 -1.35 1.21 -16.08
CA ASN A 85 -2.20 1.56 -14.94
C ASN A 85 -2.24 0.51 -13.85
N CYS A 86 -1.99 -0.77 -14.13
CA CYS A 86 -1.74 -1.82 -13.12
C CYS A 86 -1.24 -3.09 -13.82
N ARG A 87 -0.94 -4.14 -13.05
CA ARG A 87 -0.50 -5.43 -13.62
C ARG A 87 -1.58 -6.10 -14.48
N HIS A 88 -2.85 -5.96 -14.10
CA HIS A 88 -3.96 -6.58 -14.83
C HIS A 88 -4.14 -5.90 -16.19
N CYS A 89 -4.09 -4.56 -16.25
CA CYS A 89 -4.10 -3.82 -17.51
C CYS A 89 -2.93 -4.21 -18.42
N HIS A 90 -1.73 -4.43 -17.87
CA HIS A 90 -0.60 -4.94 -18.65
C HIS A 90 -0.91 -6.33 -19.21
N ASN A 91 -1.28 -7.28 -18.36
CA ASN A 91 -1.49 -8.66 -18.76
C ASN A 91 -2.63 -8.78 -19.79
N GLU A 92 -3.70 -7.99 -19.65
CA GLU A 92 -4.78 -7.92 -20.65
C GLU A 92 -4.27 -7.41 -22.00
N ALA A 93 -3.45 -6.34 -22.00
CA ALA A 93 -2.90 -5.79 -23.23
C ALA A 93 -1.90 -6.74 -23.89
N LYS A 94 -1.02 -7.37 -23.11
CA LYS A 94 0.05 -8.25 -23.63
C LYS A 94 -0.40 -9.66 -23.95
N ASN A 95 -1.51 -10.13 -23.39
CA ASN A 95 -2.07 -11.45 -23.71
C ASN A 95 -3.32 -11.38 -24.62
N ASN A 96 -3.60 -10.22 -25.22
CA ASN A 96 -4.68 -10.09 -26.19
C ASN A 96 -4.46 -11.02 -27.39
N ILE A 97 -5.55 -11.51 -28.00
CA ILE A 97 -5.50 -12.43 -29.14
C ILE A 97 -4.70 -11.87 -30.33
N ASN A 98 -4.71 -10.54 -30.51
CA ASN A 98 -4.01 -9.84 -31.59
C ASN A 98 -2.48 -9.76 -31.38
N ILE A 99 -1.98 -10.17 -30.20
CA ILE A 99 -0.54 -10.21 -29.92
C ILE A 99 0.02 -11.57 -30.34
N GLU A 100 1.10 -11.54 -31.13
CA GLU A 100 1.86 -12.74 -31.48
C GLU A 100 2.24 -13.53 -30.23
N GLN A 101 2.07 -14.85 -30.27
CA GLN A 101 2.24 -15.72 -29.10
C GLN A 101 3.60 -15.55 -28.40
N LYS A 102 4.68 -15.32 -29.18
CA LYS A 102 6.03 -15.10 -28.64
C LYS A 102 6.20 -13.82 -27.82
N HIS A 103 5.27 -12.87 -27.96
CA HIS A 103 5.27 -11.59 -27.23
C HIS A 103 4.28 -11.56 -26.07
N ARG A 104 3.51 -12.64 -25.85
CA ARG A 104 2.57 -12.74 -24.72
C ARG A 104 3.31 -13.01 -23.42
N HIS A 105 2.99 -12.25 -22.38
CA HIS A 105 3.64 -12.37 -21.08
C HIS A 105 2.87 -11.63 -19.99
N ASP A 106 3.13 -12.06 -18.75
CA ASP A 106 2.60 -11.45 -17.54
C ASP A 106 3.68 -10.67 -16.79
N ILE A 107 3.26 -9.67 -16.01
CA ILE A 107 4.18 -9.01 -15.09
C ILE A 107 4.60 -9.97 -13.96
N PRO A 108 5.91 -10.15 -13.70
CA PRO A 108 6.38 -10.77 -12.46
C PRO A 108 6.14 -9.81 -11.29
N ARG A 109 4.95 -9.88 -10.68
CA ARG A 109 4.40 -8.89 -9.73
C ARG A 109 5.35 -8.43 -8.61
N HIS A 110 6.17 -9.34 -8.08
CA HIS A 110 7.09 -9.04 -6.98
C HIS A 110 8.36 -8.30 -7.42
N GLN A 111 8.65 -8.28 -8.72
CA GLN A 111 9.84 -7.66 -9.31
C GLN A 111 9.61 -6.21 -9.77
N VAL A 112 8.40 -5.67 -9.63
CA VAL A 112 8.13 -4.25 -9.93
C VAL A 112 8.91 -3.38 -8.94
N LYS A 113 9.82 -2.56 -9.45
CA LYS A 113 10.66 -1.63 -8.67
C LYS A 113 10.26 -0.17 -8.85
N GLN A 114 9.77 0.20 -10.02
CA GLN A 114 9.51 1.60 -10.39
C GLN A 114 8.00 1.87 -10.59
N VAL A 115 7.56 3.02 -10.11
CA VAL A 115 6.21 3.57 -10.27
C VAL A 115 6.27 5.03 -10.72
N ILE A 116 5.22 5.48 -11.41
CA ILE A 116 5.07 6.85 -11.89
C ILE A 116 3.87 7.47 -11.21
N CYS A 117 4.05 8.56 -10.47
CA CYS A 117 2.96 9.29 -9.84
C CYS A 117 2.01 9.86 -10.90
N SER A 118 0.70 9.60 -10.78
CA SER A 118 -0.30 10.06 -11.76
C SER A 118 -0.64 11.55 -11.66
N LEU A 119 -0.18 12.22 -10.59
CA LEU A 119 -0.47 13.65 -10.37
C LEU A 119 0.65 14.57 -10.83
N CYS A 120 1.90 14.12 -10.70
CA CYS A 120 3.08 14.95 -10.98
C CYS A 120 4.11 14.26 -11.87
N GLU A 121 3.77 13.09 -12.42
CA GLU A 121 4.55 12.35 -13.42
C GLU A 121 5.95 11.95 -12.95
N THR A 122 6.21 11.98 -11.64
CA THR A 122 7.49 11.57 -11.06
C THR A 122 7.62 10.07 -11.08
N GLU A 123 8.65 9.60 -11.76
CA GLU A 123 9.11 8.22 -11.68
C GLU A 123 9.99 8.03 -10.43
N GLN A 124 9.74 6.95 -9.70
CA GLN A 124 10.39 6.68 -8.41
C GLN A 124 10.33 5.20 -8.04
N GLU A 125 11.20 4.78 -7.12
CA GLU A 125 11.13 3.48 -6.48
C GLU A 125 9.79 3.28 -5.74
N VAL A 126 9.33 2.03 -5.69
CA VAL A 126 8.07 1.65 -5.06
C VAL A 126 8.07 2.02 -3.59
N GLN A 127 7.16 2.93 -3.25
CA GLN A 127 6.84 3.37 -1.91
C GLN A 127 5.42 3.93 -1.91
N GLN A 128 4.80 4.06 -0.74
CA GLN A 128 3.39 4.49 -0.67
C GLN A 128 3.18 5.94 -1.12
N ASN A 129 4.14 6.83 -0.89
CA ASN A 129 3.95 8.27 -1.11
C ASN A 129 4.83 8.77 -2.25
N CYS A 130 4.34 9.73 -3.04
CA CYS A 130 5.16 10.36 -4.06
C CYS A 130 6.30 11.15 -3.43
N ILE A 131 7.54 10.96 -3.90
CA ILE A 131 8.72 11.67 -3.35
C ILE A 131 8.72 13.16 -3.69
N LYS A 132 8.10 13.54 -4.79
CA LYS A 132 8.08 14.93 -5.27
C LYS A 132 6.90 15.71 -4.70
N CYS A 133 5.70 15.15 -4.77
CA CYS A 133 4.48 15.89 -4.44
C CYS A 133 3.80 15.43 -3.13
N GLY A 134 4.35 14.45 -2.43
CA GLY A 134 3.88 14.00 -1.12
C GLY A 134 2.55 13.22 -1.13
N VAL A 135 1.87 13.11 -2.27
CA VAL A 135 0.57 12.43 -2.35
C VAL A 135 0.69 10.97 -1.92
N CYS A 136 -0.26 10.47 -1.13
CA CYS A 136 -0.38 9.04 -0.86
C CYS A 136 -0.82 8.36 -2.16
N MET A 137 -0.10 7.40 -2.72
CA MET A 137 -0.43 6.81 -4.03
C MET A 137 -1.45 5.68 -3.98
N GLY A 138 -1.77 5.20 -2.78
CA GLY A 138 -2.82 4.21 -2.50
C GLY A 138 -3.05 4.12 -0.99
N LYS A 139 -4.31 4.25 -0.54
CA LYS A 139 -4.65 4.12 0.89
C LYS A 139 -4.26 2.77 1.47
N TYR A 140 -4.62 1.70 0.77
CA TYR A 140 -4.02 0.40 0.99
C TYR A 140 -2.74 0.29 0.17
N PHE A 141 -1.64 -0.02 0.84
CA PHE A 141 -0.35 -0.29 0.22
C PHE A 141 0.25 -1.58 0.76
N CYS A 142 0.65 -2.47 -0.14
CA CYS A 142 1.43 -3.65 0.21
C CYS A 142 2.79 -3.60 -0.50
N GLY A 143 3.84 -3.36 0.28
CA GLY A 143 5.22 -3.33 -0.22
C GLY A 143 5.70 -4.66 -0.78
N THR A 144 5.23 -5.79 -0.25
CA THR A 144 5.56 -7.13 -0.78
C THR A 144 4.94 -7.35 -2.15
N CYS A 145 3.63 -7.13 -2.28
CA CYS A 145 2.89 -7.38 -3.53
C CYS A 145 2.94 -6.22 -4.54
N LYS A 146 3.53 -5.07 -4.16
CA LYS A 146 3.54 -3.83 -4.93
C LYS A 146 2.12 -3.36 -5.31
N LEU A 147 1.16 -3.60 -4.40
CA LEU A 147 -0.25 -3.28 -4.59
C LEU A 147 -0.56 -1.91 -3.97
N PHE A 148 -1.29 -1.09 -4.73
CA PHE A 148 -1.81 0.21 -4.34
C PHE A 148 -3.30 0.20 -4.66
N ASP A 149 -4.15 0.49 -3.67
CA ASP A 149 -5.59 0.65 -3.89
C ASP A 149 -6.13 1.71 -2.90
N ASP A 150 -6.86 2.68 -3.40
CA ASP A 150 -7.58 3.68 -2.62
C ASP A 150 -8.91 3.14 -2.13
N ASP A 151 -9.46 2.17 -2.84
CA ASP A 151 -10.73 1.55 -2.47
C ASP A 151 -10.52 0.54 -1.34
N VAL A 152 -10.37 1.05 -0.11
CA VAL A 152 -10.22 0.23 1.10
C VAL A 152 -11.51 -0.50 1.50
N SER A 153 -12.64 -0.23 0.84
CA SER A 153 -13.90 -0.92 1.11
C SER A 153 -13.83 -2.42 0.77
N LYS A 154 -12.90 -2.81 -0.11
CA LYS A 154 -12.62 -4.22 -0.44
C LYS A 154 -11.90 -4.98 0.68
N LYS A 155 -11.48 -4.28 1.75
CA LYS A 155 -10.81 -4.86 2.93
C LYS A 155 -9.65 -5.77 2.52
N GLN A 156 -8.73 -5.21 1.74
CA GLN A 156 -7.54 -5.90 1.28
C GLN A 156 -6.65 -6.24 2.48
N TYR A 157 -6.03 -7.41 2.44
CA TYR A 157 -4.97 -7.77 3.38
C TYR A 157 -3.91 -8.63 2.70
N HIS A 158 -2.67 -8.54 3.19
CA HIS A 158 -1.60 -9.43 2.74
C HIS A 158 -1.65 -10.74 3.53
N CYS A 159 -1.81 -11.87 2.83
CA CYS A 159 -1.70 -13.18 3.43
C CYS A 159 -0.25 -13.64 3.38
N SER A 160 0.48 -13.58 4.50
CA SER A 160 1.90 -13.97 4.58
C SER A 160 2.12 -15.42 4.17
N GLY A 161 1.21 -16.33 4.52
CA GLY A 161 1.31 -17.75 4.15
C GLY A 161 1.19 -18.00 2.64
N CYS A 162 0.47 -17.15 1.90
CA CYS A 162 0.33 -17.26 0.46
C CYS A 162 1.24 -16.31 -0.34
N GLY A 163 1.87 -15.33 0.32
CA GLY A 163 2.68 -14.30 -0.32
C GLY A 163 1.91 -13.37 -1.26
N ILE A 164 0.58 -13.27 -1.12
CA ILE A 164 -0.31 -12.47 -1.96
C ILE A 164 -1.34 -11.68 -1.16
N CYS A 165 -1.76 -10.54 -1.69
CA CYS A 165 -2.92 -9.82 -1.18
C CYS A 165 -4.21 -10.55 -1.55
N ARG A 166 -5.14 -10.61 -0.60
CA ARG A 166 -6.50 -11.13 -0.73
C ARG A 166 -7.50 -10.05 -0.33
N TYR A 167 -8.77 -10.29 -0.59
CA TYR A 167 -9.88 -9.49 -0.09
C TYR A 167 -10.60 -10.28 1.00
N GLU A 168 -11.12 -9.59 2.00
CA GLU A 168 -12.11 -10.24 2.87
C GLU A 168 -13.38 -10.48 2.06
N VAL A 169 -13.82 -11.74 2.04
CA VAL A 169 -15.16 -12.06 1.54
C VAL A 169 -16.12 -11.57 2.62
N SER A 170 -16.79 -10.45 2.38
CA SER A 170 -17.90 -10.03 3.22
C SER A 170 -18.91 -11.18 3.28
N LYS A 171 -19.41 -11.51 4.48
CA LYS A 171 -20.48 -12.52 4.68
C LYS A 171 -21.83 -12.02 4.12
N GLY A 172 -21.85 -11.50 2.90
CA GLY A 172 -23.03 -11.05 2.18
C GLY A 172 -23.62 -12.18 1.33
N LEU A 173 -24.94 -12.32 1.43
CA LEU A 173 -25.88 -13.25 0.76
C LEU A 173 -25.57 -14.76 0.80
N PHE A 174 -24.34 -15.22 0.64
CA PHE A 174 -24.00 -16.65 0.78
C PHE A 174 -24.23 -17.14 2.22
N GLY A 175 -23.96 -16.31 3.23
CA GLY A 175 -24.25 -16.63 4.63
C GLY A 175 -25.73 -16.57 5.02
N GLN A 176 -26.59 -15.92 4.22
CA GLN A 176 -28.04 -15.84 4.44
C GLN A 176 -28.82 -16.87 3.60
N ILE A 177 -28.28 -17.25 2.44
CA ILE A 177 -28.83 -18.31 1.59
C ILE A 177 -28.43 -19.69 2.09
N LEU A 178 -27.25 -19.87 2.72
CA LEU A 178 -26.81 -21.16 3.23
C LEU A 178 -27.80 -21.77 4.26
N PRO A 179 -28.35 -21.01 5.24
CA PRO A 179 -29.43 -21.51 6.09
C PRO A 179 -30.69 -21.87 5.30
N LEU A 180 -31.08 -21.07 4.29
CA LEU A 180 -32.29 -21.32 3.50
C LEU A 180 -32.17 -22.56 2.58
N ILE A 181 -30.97 -22.83 2.05
CA ILE A 181 -30.67 -24.04 1.27
C ILE A 181 -30.62 -25.26 2.20
N LEU A 182 -30.01 -25.15 3.38
CA LEU A 182 -29.94 -26.25 4.36
C LEU A 182 -31.31 -26.55 4.99
N GLU A 183 -32.19 -25.55 5.10
CA GLU A 183 -33.57 -25.69 5.58
C GLU A 183 -34.58 -26.04 4.47
N GLY A 184 -34.13 -26.21 3.22
CA GLY A 184 -35.00 -26.59 2.09
C GLY A 184 -36.10 -25.59 1.75
N LYS A 185 -35.87 -24.30 2.01
CA LYS A 185 -36.85 -23.21 1.77
C LYS A 185 -36.71 -22.57 0.38
N ILE A 186 -35.79 -23.07 -0.45
CA ILE A 186 -35.52 -22.67 -1.84
C ILE A 186 -35.30 -23.94 -2.65
#